data_AF-A0A0T9RFF6-F1
#
_entry.id   AF-A0A0T9RFF6-F1
#
_cell.length_a   1.000
_cell.length_b   1.000
_cell.length_c   1.000
_cell.angle_alpha   90.00
_cell.angle_beta   90.00
_cell.angle_gamma   90.00
#
_symmetry.space_group_name_H-M   'P 1'
#
loop_
_entity.id
_entity.type
_entity.pdbx_description
1 polymer ?
#
loop_
_entity_poly.entity_id
_entity_poly.type
_entity_poly.pdbx_seq_one_letter_code
_entity_poly.pdbx_strand_id
1 'polypeptide(L)'
;MTVNVEALIHSLGKSYKDLLDAELVPYKTPPTGFSGDSEISLDMAKEGVYLSFKRDGRILQTVILRIQHDKVSNWVFPNELPSPLQKNMSRQWVHEHIGVPLRSVPPKVIMKRAFGWSDLYEAKGAAVPTSMQISYDVMDNVRSVAFIPTSELRW
;
A
#
# COMPACT_ATOMS: atom_id res chain seq x y z
N MET A 1 10.08 -15.19 -5.15
CA MET A 1 10.55 -14.77 -3.81
C MET A 1 9.35 -14.11 -3.13
N THR A 2 9.03 -14.52 -1.92
CA THR A 2 7.91 -13.95 -1.16
C THR A 2 8.42 -12.87 -0.22
N VAL A 3 7.59 -11.87 0.03
CA VAL A 3 7.91 -10.74 0.91
C VAL A 3 6.94 -10.79 2.07
N ASN A 4 7.47 -10.58 3.27
CA ASN A 4 6.66 -10.48 4.48
C ASN A 4 5.99 -9.10 4.55
N VAL A 5 4.76 -9.02 4.05
CA VAL A 5 3.97 -7.78 3.99
C VAL A 5 3.68 -7.23 5.38
N GLU A 6 3.36 -8.09 6.34
CA GLU A 6 3.06 -7.67 7.72
C GLU A 6 4.28 -7.02 8.38
N ALA A 7 5.46 -7.64 8.24
CA ALA A 7 6.71 -7.07 8.73
C ALA A 7 7.07 -5.73 8.08
N LEU A 8 6.76 -5.55 6.78
CA LEU A 8 6.94 -4.27 6.11
C LEU A 8 6.03 -3.17 6.68
N ILE A 9 4.76 -3.48 6.94
CA ILE A 9 3.82 -2.53 7.56
C ILE A 9 4.30 -2.18 8.98
N HIS A 10 4.80 -3.15 9.74
CA HIS A 10 5.37 -2.91 11.07
C HIS A 10 6.68 -2.11 11.04
N SER A 11 7.33 -2.02 9.88
CA SER A 11 8.55 -1.24 9.65
C SER A 11 8.27 0.19 9.19
N LEU A 12 7.00 0.63 9.14
CA LEU A 12 6.67 2.03 8.89
C LEU A 12 7.41 2.95 9.89
N GLY A 13 8.05 4.00 9.38
CA GLY A 13 8.91 4.89 10.16
C GLY A 13 10.36 4.40 10.35
N LYS A 14 10.72 3.21 9.88
CA LYS A 14 12.12 2.72 9.88
C LYS A 14 12.87 3.14 8.62
N SER A 15 14.20 3.15 8.69
CA SER A 15 15.04 3.52 7.54
C SER A 15 15.16 2.36 6.56
N TYR A 16 15.42 2.66 5.28
CA TYR A 16 15.72 1.64 4.27
C TYR A 16 16.87 0.70 4.69
N LYS A 17 17.84 1.21 5.47
CA LYS A 17 18.92 0.38 6.02
C LYS A 17 18.39 -0.66 7.00
N ASP A 18 17.49 -0.28 7.91
CA ASP A 18 16.87 -1.21 8.86
C ASP A 18 16.10 -2.32 8.14
N LEU A 19 15.41 -1.97 7.04
CA LEU A 19 14.71 -2.95 6.19
C LEU A 19 15.66 -3.93 5.50
N LEU A 20 16.85 -3.48 5.07
CA LEU A 20 17.88 -4.34 4.50
C LEU A 20 18.51 -5.26 5.55
N ASP A 21 18.83 -4.71 6.72
CA ASP A 21 19.45 -5.45 7.82
C ASP A 21 18.49 -6.52 8.38
N ALA A 22 17.18 -6.27 8.32
CA ALA A 22 16.13 -7.24 8.65
C ALA A 22 15.72 -8.17 7.49
N GLU A 23 16.41 -8.10 6.35
CA GLU A 23 16.17 -8.91 5.15
C GLU A 23 14.72 -8.83 4.60
N LEU A 24 14.02 -7.72 4.87
CA LEU A 24 12.62 -7.53 4.46
C LEU A 24 12.48 -7.12 3.00
N VAL A 25 13.54 -6.56 2.41
CA VAL A 25 13.57 -6.15 1.02
C VAL A 25 14.49 -7.10 0.24
N PRO A 26 13.97 -7.80 -0.78
CA PRO A 26 14.75 -8.77 -1.55
C PRO A 26 15.78 -8.12 -2.47
N TYR A 27 15.59 -6.84 -2.79
CA TYR A 27 16.42 -6.07 -3.69
C TYR A 27 17.48 -5.27 -2.92
N LYS A 28 18.74 -5.36 -3.36
CA LYS A 28 19.81 -4.48 -2.86
C LYS A 28 19.79 -3.10 -3.49
N THR A 29 19.00 -2.92 -4.55
CA THR A 29 18.86 -1.64 -5.26
C THR A 29 18.20 -0.62 -4.34
N PRO A 30 18.85 0.51 -4.04
CA PRO A 30 18.28 1.51 -3.15
C PRO A 30 17.03 2.16 -3.77
N PRO A 31 16.14 2.74 -2.94
CA PRO A 31 15.01 3.52 -3.44
C PRO A 31 15.51 4.73 -4.24
N THR A 32 14.80 5.05 -5.34
CA THR A 32 15.16 6.09 -6.30
C THR A 32 14.03 7.12 -6.49
N GLY A 33 14.36 8.31 -6.99
CA GLY A 33 13.40 9.38 -7.27
C GLY A 33 14.10 10.53 -8.00
N PHE A 34 13.36 11.53 -8.48
CA PHE A 34 13.96 12.64 -9.23
C PHE A 34 14.65 13.63 -8.29
N SER A 35 15.75 14.23 -8.74
CA SER A 35 16.41 15.31 -8.01
C SER A 35 15.42 16.43 -7.72
N GLY A 36 15.30 16.82 -6.45
CA GLY A 36 14.32 17.82 -5.99
C GLY A 36 13.09 17.25 -5.29
N ASP A 37 12.69 15.99 -5.54
CA ASP A 37 11.55 15.40 -4.82
C ASP A 37 11.84 15.21 -3.32
N SER A 38 10.85 15.43 -2.46
CA SER A 38 10.95 15.10 -1.03
C SER A 38 10.87 13.61 -0.74
N GLU A 39 10.43 12.82 -1.72
CA GLU A 39 10.21 11.39 -1.62
C GLU A 39 11.06 10.62 -2.62
N ILE A 40 11.35 9.37 -2.29
CA ILE A 40 11.99 8.37 -3.15
C ILE A 40 11.23 7.06 -2.96
N SER A 41 11.30 6.16 -3.93
CA SER A 41 10.49 4.95 -3.92
C SER A 41 11.24 3.72 -4.39
N LEU A 42 10.72 2.56 -4.00
CA LEU A 42 11.14 1.26 -4.49
C LEU A 42 9.91 0.51 -5.00
N ASP A 43 9.88 0.25 -6.31
CA ASP A 43 8.81 -0.51 -6.95
C ASP A 43 9.19 -1.99 -7.04
N MET A 44 8.59 -2.81 -6.18
CA MET A 44 8.75 -4.27 -6.14
C MET A 44 7.62 -4.91 -6.95
N ALA A 45 7.57 -4.58 -8.24
CA ALA A 45 6.43 -4.89 -9.11
C ALA A 45 6.09 -6.39 -9.18
N LYS A 46 7.12 -7.26 -9.14
CA LYS A 46 6.93 -8.72 -9.16
C LYS A 46 6.26 -9.24 -7.89
N GLU A 47 6.48 -8.57 -6.77
CA GLU A 47 5.90 -8.86 -5.46
C GLU A 47 4.57 -8.11 -5.25
N GLY A 48 4.19 -7.21 -6.17
CA GLY A 48 2.99 -6.39 -6.01
C GLY A 48 3.10 -5.35 -4.91
N VAL A 49 4.31 -5.01 -4.46
CA VAL A 49 4.54 -4.07 -3.35
C VAL A 49 5.23 -2.82 -3.87
N TYR A 50 4.79 -1.66 -3.40
CA TYR A 50 5.45 -0.39 -3.66
C TYR A 50 5.72 0.31 -2.34
N LEU A 51 6.97 0.73 -2.15
CA LEU A 51 7.43 1.39 -0.93
C LEU A 51 7.77 2.85 -1.26
N SER A 52 7.18 3.79 -0.52
CA SER A 52 7.57 5.20 -0.55
C SER A 52 8.36 5.55 0.71
N PHE A 53 9.40 6.34 0.54
CA PHE A 53 10.28 6.79 1.60
C PHE A 53 10.43 8.31 1.56
N LYS A 54 10.50 8.93 2.73
CA LYS A 54 11.03 10.29 2.86
C LYS A 54 12.50 10.27 2.42
N ARG A 55 12.89 11.19 1.54
CA ARG A 55 14.26 11.27 1.02
C ARG A 55 15.26 11.49 2.14
N ASP A 56 14.94 12.41 3.05
CA ASP A 56 15.73 12.63 4.25
C ASP A 56 15.63 11.40 5.18
N GLY A 57 16.78 10.84 5.55
CA GLY A 57 16.87 9.61 6.32
C GLY A 57 16.42 8.32 5.61
N ARG A 58 15.86 8.37 4.39
CA ARG A 58 15.27 7.22 3.68
C ARG A 58 14.26 6.46 4.54
N ILE A 59 13.36 7.19 5.19
CA ILE A 59 12.41 6.66 6.17
C ILE A 59 11.16 6.16 5.46
N LEU A 60 10.79 4.90 5.69
CA LEU A 60 9.62 4.28 5.09
C LEU A 60 8.35 5.02 5.55
N GLN A 61 7.63 5.58 4.60
CA GLN A 61 6.45 6.39 4.84
C GLN A 61 5.16 5.70 4.38
N THR A 62 5.22 4.91 3.32
CA THR A 62 4.02 4.25 2.77
C THR A 62 4.36 2.88 2.23
N VAL A 63 3.51 1.90 2.56
CA VAL A 63 3.51 0.56 1.94
C VAL A 63 2.22 0.42 1.13
N ILE A 64 2.34 0.22 -0.19
CA ILE A 64 1.20 0.02 -1.09
C ILE A 64 1.23 -1.40 -1.64
N LEU A 65 0.13 -2.13 -1.44
CA LEU A 65 -0.12 -3.46 -1.98
C LEU A 65 -0.99 -3.32 -3.23
N ARG A 66 -0.48 -3.77 -4.38
CA ARG A 66 -1.19 -3.79 -5.67
C ARG A 66 -1.93 -5.11 -5.82
N ILE A 67 -3.16 -5.15 -5.30
CA ILE A 67 -4.03 -6.33 -5.36
C ILE A 67 -4.36 -6.66 -6.82
N GLN A 68 -4.67 -5.64 -7.62
CA GLN A 68 -4.82 -5.75 -9.06
C GLN A 68 -3.59 -5.20 -9.79
N HIS A 69 -3.30 -5.80 -10.95
CA HIS A 69 -2.23 -5.34 -11.83
C HIS A 69 -2.65 -5.44 -13.31
N ASP A 70 -3.40 -4.45 -13.79
CA ASP A 70 -4.05 -4.41 -15.11
C ASP A 70 -3.13 -4.71 -16.30
N LYS A 71 -1.81 -4.49 -16.18
CA LYS A 71 -0.82 -4.73 -17.23
C LYS A 71 -0.31 -6.18 -17.30
N VAL A 72 -0.67 -7.04 -16.35
CA VAL A 72 -0.17 -8.42 -16.25
C VAL A 72 -1.36 -9.37 -16.33
N SER A 73 -1.35 -10.25 -17.32
CA SER A 73 -2.40 -11.27 -17.46
C SER A 73 -2.34 -12.27 -16.32
N ASN A 74 -3.51 -12.71 -15.84
CA ASN A 74 -3.65 -13.67 -14.74
C ASN A 74 -2.92 -13.26 -13.45
N TRP A 75 -2.82 -11.95 -13.19
CA TRP A 75 -2.22 -11.45 -11.96
C TRP A 75 -2.99 -11.94 -10.73
N VAL A 76 -2.26 -12.57 -9.82
CA VAL A 76 -2.72 -12.88 -8.47
C VAL A 76 -1.66 -12.34 -7.53
N PHE A 77 -2.09 -11.59 -6.51
CA PHE A 77 -1.17 -11.03 -5.54
C PHE A 77 -0.30 -12.16 -4.93
N PRO A 78 1.05 -12.08 -5.05
CA PRO A 78 1.92 -13.23 -4.84
C PRO A 78 2.20 -13.52 -3.36
N ASN A 79 2.05 -12.52 -2.49
CA ASN A 79 2.38 -12.64 -1.07
C ASN A 79 1.16 -12.94 -0.20
N GLU A 80 1.42 -13.31 1.05
CA GLU A 80 0.39 -13.36 2.09
C GLU A 80 -0.02 -11.94 2.47
N LEU A 81 -1.32 -11.74 2.67
CA LEU A 81 -1.88 -10.47 3.10
C LEU A 81 -2.12 -10.51 4.61
N PRO A 82 -1.92 -9.39 5.33
CA PRO A 82 -2.22 -9.34 6.75
C PRO A 82 -3.72 -9.56 6.96
N SER A 83 -4.07 -10.36 7.96
CA SER A 83 -5.46 -10.60 8.32
C SER A 83 -6.17 -9.28 8.62
N PRO A 84 -7.42 -9.07 8.16
CA PRO A 84 -8.29 -10.04 7.48
C PRO A 84 -8.26 -9.94 5.93
N LEU A 85 -7.33 -9.19 5.34
CA LEU A 85 -7.35 -8.90 3.88
C LEU A 85 -7.20 -10.17 3.03
N GLN A 86 -7.89 -10.19 1.90
CA GLN A 86 -7.88 -11.29 0.93
C GLN A 86 -7.41 -10.83 -0.46
N LYS A 87 -6.98 -11.77 -1.30
CA LYS A 87 -6.44 -11.46 -2.63
C LYS A 87 -7.52 -11.02 -3.64
N ASN A 88 -8.78 -11.35 -3.35
CA ASN A 88 -9.93 -10.91 -4.13
C ASN A 88 -10.98 -10.39 -3.15
N MET A 89 -11.27 -9.10 -3.23
CA MET A 89 -12.17 -8.42 -2.32
C MET A 89 -13.01 -7.42 -3.12
N SER A 90 -14.33 -7.48 -2.97
CA SER A 90 -15.21 -6.40 -3.39
C SER A 90 -15.32 -5.35 -2.29
N ARG A 91 -15.80 -4.15 -2.63
CA ARG A 91 -16.10 -3.09 -1.66
C ARG A 91 -17.12 -3.54 -0.62
N GLN A 92 -18.14 -4.27 -1.06
CA GLN A 92 -19.13 -4.88 -0.16
C GLN A 92 -18.46 -5.81 0.85
N TRP A 93 -17.60 -6.73 0.38
CA TRP A 93 -16.88 -7.64 1.26
C TRP A 93 -16.03 -6.88 2.29
N VAL A 94 -15.34 -5.82 1.85
CA VAL A 94 -14.55 -4.95 2.74
C VAL A 94 -15.43 -4.33 3.82
N HIS A 95 -16.60 -3.80 3.48
CA HIS A 95 -17.50 -3.19 4.47
C HIS A 95 -18.05 -4.21 5.46
N GLU A 96 -18.32 -5.43 5.01
CA GLU A 96 -18.81 -6.54 5.86
C GLU A 96 -17.73 -7.05 6.83
N HIS A 97 -16.46 -7.10 6.42
CA HIS A 97 -15.39 -7.76 7.19
C HIS A 97 -14.43 -6.79 7.88
N ILE A 98 -14.20 -5.61 7.31
CA ILE A 98 -13.37 -4.54 7.90
C ILE A 98 -14.23 -3.57 8.71
N GLY A 99 -15.48 -3.34 8.27
CA GLY A 99 -16.43 -2.44 8.90
C GLY A 99 -16.64 -1.15 8.09
N VAL A 100 -17.17 -0.12 8.76
CA VAL A 100 -17.50 1.16 8.14
C VAL A 100 -16.24 2.03 8.00
N PRO A 101 -15.97 2.62 6.82
CA PRO A 101 -14.83 3.50 6.65
C PRO A 101 -14.97 4.79 7.45
N LEU A 102 -13.85 5.31 7.94
CA LEU A 102 -13.74 6.63 8.57
C LEU A 102 -14.10 7.75 7.58
N ARG A 103 -13.68 7.58 6.32
CA ARG A 103 -13.97 8.49 5.21
C ARG A 103 -14.07 7.70 3.91
N SER A 104 -14.91 8.20 3.01
CA SER A 104 -15.07 7.66 1.65
C SER A 104 -15.04 8.79 0.64
N VAL A 105 -14.31 8.58 -0.45
CA VAL A 105 -14.29 9.47 -1.62
C VAL A 105 -14.99 8.75 -2.78
N PRO A 106 -16.01 9.38 -3.39
CA PRO A 106 -16.74 8.77 -4.49
C PRO A 106 -15.90 8.65 -5.76
N PRO A 107 -16.31 7.77 -6.71
CA PRO A 107 -15.70 7.65 -8.01
C PRO A 107 -15.62 8.99 -8.73
N LYS A 108 -14.53 9.21 -9.46
CA LYS A 108 -14.31 10.45 -10.21
C LYS A 108 -13.60 10.17 -11.52
N VAL A 109 -13.81 11.06 -12.48
CA VAL A 109 -13.10 11.05 -13.76
C VAL A 109 -12.09 12.20 -13.76
N ILE A 110 -10.81 11.88 -13.94
CA ILE A 110 -9.74 12.87 -14.07
C ILE A 110 -9.04 12.63 -15.41
N MET A 111 -8.96 13.66 -16.25
CA MET A 111 -8.29 13.59 -17.57
C MET A 111 -8.72 12.35 -18.38
N LYS A 112 -10.03 12.10 -18.49
CA LYS A 112 -10.65 10.94 -19.19
C LYS A 112 -10.37 9.57 -18.58
N ARG A 113 -9.73 9.49 -17.41
CA ARG A 113 -9.52 8.24 -16.67
C ARG A 113 -10.51 8.16 -15.51
N ALA A 114 -11.28 7.07 -15.47
CA ALA A 114 -12.19 6.79 -14.38
C ALA A 114 -11.44 6.14 -13.20
N PHE A 115 -11.73 6.63 -12.00
CA PHE A 115 -11.25 6.10 -10.73
C PHE A 115 -12.46 5.69 -9.91
N GLY A 116 -12.39 4.52 -9.27
CA GLY A 116 -13.43 4.04 -8.36
C GLY A 116 -13.40 4.75 -7.01
N TRP A 117 -14.06 4.15 -6.03
CA TRP A 117 -14.08 4.66 -4.65
C TRP A 117 -12.67 4.69 -4.03
N SER A 118 -12.52 5.46 -2.97
CA SER A 118 -11.41 5.32 -2.02
C SER A 118 -11.95 5.42 -0.61
N ASP A 119 -11.74 4.36 0.17
CA ASP A 119 -12.19 4.27 1.56
C ASP A 119 -10.99 4.30 2.50
N LEU A 120 -11.14 4.97 3.63
CA LEU A 120 -10.11 5.13 4.65
C LEU A 120 -10.53 4.43 5.95
N TYR A 121 -9.64 3.61 6.49
CA TYR A 121 -9.82 2.87 7.73
C TYR A 121 -8.63 3.10 8.67
N GLU A 122 -8.79 2.70 9.92
CA GLU A 122 -7.68 2.52 10.85
C GLU A 122 -7.10 1.10 10.71
N ALA A 123 -5.79 0.99 10.53
CA ALA A 123 -5.08 -0.29 10.53
C ALA A 123 -4.80 -0.73 11.97
N LYS A 124 -5.70 -1.53 12.54
CA LYS A 124 -5.52 -2.08 13.89
C LYS A 124 -4.32 -3.03 13.93
N GLY A 125 -3.60 -3.05 15.06
CA GLY A 125 -2.48 -3.96 15.29
C GLY A 125 -1.12 -3.49 14.79
N ALA A 126 -1.05 -2.35 14.10
CA ALA A 126 0.23 -1.76 13.70
C ALA A 126 1.01 -1.21 14.92
N ALA A 127 2.35 -1.24 14.83
CA ALA A 127 3.23 -0.74 15.90
C ALA A 127 3.11 0.79 16.14
N VAL A 128 2.65 1.53 15.12
CA VAL A 128 2.37 2.97 15.18
C VAL A 128 0.96 3.23 14.65
N PRO A 129 0.28 4.31 15.08
CA PRO A 129 -1.00 4.70 14.51
C PRO A 129 -0.90 4.77 12.98
N THR A 130 -1.63 3.89 12.30
CA THR A 130 -1.52 3.66 10.86
C THR A 130 -2.90 3.70 10.25
N SER A 131 -3.05 4.49 9.20
CA SER A 131 -4.24 4.55 8.37
C SER A 131 -4.12 3.54 7.23
N MET A 132 -5.21 2.86 6.92
CA MET A 132 -5.33 1.94 5.78
C MET A 132 -6.28 2.55 4.74
N GLN A 133 -5.73 2.94 3.59
CA GLN A 133 -6.51 3.43 2.46
C GLN A 133 -6.73 2.30 1.45
N ILE A 134 -7.99 1.97 1.17
CA ILE A 134 -8.38 0.99 0.16
C ILE A 134 -8.92 1.73 -1.06
N SER A 135 -8.29 1.53 -2.21
CA SER A 135 -8.71 2.11 -3.48
C SER A 135 -9.36 1.04 -4.33
N TYR A 136 -10.49 1.38 -4.96
CA TYR A 136 -11.28 0.45 -5.77
C TYR A 136 -11.18 0.78 -7.26
N ASP A 137 -11.39 -0.24 -8.08
CA ASP A 137 -11.66 -0.06 -9.51
C ASP A 137 -13.11 0.41 -9.74
N VAL A 138 -13.48 0.62 -11.00
CA VAL A 138 -14.83 1.08 -11.38
C VAL A 138 -15.91 0.01 -11.25
N MET A 139 -15.53 -1.23 -10.95
CA MET A 139 -16.43 -2.36 -10.68
C MET A 139 -16.48 -2.66 -9.17
N ASP A 140 -16.00 -1.73 -8.34
CA ASP A 140 -15.95 -1.83 -6.88
C ASP A 140 -15.11 -3.01 -6.36
N ASN A 141 -14.13 -3.48 -7.12
CA ASN A 141 -13.13 -4.44 -6.62
C ASN A 141 -11.92 -3.72 -6.05
N VAL A 142 -11.32 -4.27 -5.00
CA VAL A 142 -10.11 -3.71 -4.40
C VAL A 142 -8.97 -3.74 -5.40
N ARG A 143 -8.49 -2.56 -5.74
CA ARG A 143 -7.36 -2.37 -6.65
C ARG A 143 -6.04 -2.31 -5.90
N SER A 144 -6.00 -1.55 -4.81
CA SER A 144 -4.81 -1.41 -3.99
C SER A 144 -5.14 -1.06 -2.55
N VAL A 145 -4.24 -1.43 -1.64
CA VAL A 145 -4.31 -1.11 -0.22
C VAL A 145 -3.03 -0.39 0.18
N ALA A 146 -3.14 0.81 0.75
CA ALA A 146 -2.01 1.60 1.21
C ALA A 146 -2.04 1.73 2.74
N PHE A 147 -0.90 1.47 3.37
CA PHE A 147 -0.67 1.67 4.80
C PHE A 147 0.23 2.89 4.99
N ILE A 148 -0.25 3.87 5.75
CA ILE A 148 0.38 5.18 5.92
C ILE A 148 0.31 5.53 7.41
N PRO A 149 1.40 5.95 8.08
CA PRO A 149 1.33 6.50 9.43
C PRO A 149 0.31 7.62 9.49
N THR A 150 -0.58 7.61 10.48
CA THR A 150 -1.69 8.57 10.55
C THR A 150 -1.22 10.03 10.59
N SER A 151 -0.02 10.29 11.12
CA SER A 151 0.61 11.61 11.12
C SER A 151 1.01 12.13 9.73
N GLU A 152 1.17 11.23 8.75
CA GLU A 152 1.59 11.53 7.38
C GLU A 152 0.43 11.51 6.39
N LEU A 153 -0.75 11.06 6.82
CA LEU A 153 -1.93 10.95 5.98
C LEU A 153 -2.36 12.34 5.49
N ARG A 154 -2.39 12.50 4.16
CA ARG A 154 -3.00 13.66 3.49
C ARG A 154 -4.25 13.17 2.77
N TRP A 155 -5.41 13.59 3.25
CA TRP A 155 -6.73 13.18 2.74
C TRP A 155 -7.54 14.39 2.30
#